data_AF-A0A1V2NV23-F1
#
_entry.id   AF-A0A1V2NV23-F1
#
_cell.length_a   1.000
_cell.length_b   1.000
_cell.length_c   1.000
_cell.angle_alpha   90.00
_cell.angle_beta   90.00
_cell.angle_gamma   90.00
#
_symmetry.space_group_name_H-M   'P 1'
#
loop_
_entity.id
_entity.type
_entity.pdbx_description
1 polymer ?
#
loop_
_entity_poly.entity_id
_entity_poly.type
_entity_poly.pdbx_seq_one_letter_code
_entity_poly.pdbx_strand_id
1 'polypeptide(L)'
;MGKGNRLSFFSMVIGGAAGFGLLWITRRAWDDCGVKLNGVGNGPTLLFVGLPVVLVVNIVLFSVVWRVMKKGGGGKFLMPLIGALVAIAIADLALFSWAGTPATMAAPICPANVPPWWPEWIPT
;
A
#
# COMPACT_ATOMS: atom_id res chain seq x y z
N MET A 1 -19.79 25.10 -1.17
CA MET A 1 -18.63 24.21 -1.39
C MET A 1 -18.17 23.64 -0.03
N GLY A 2 -18.78 22.64 0.59
CA GLY A 2 -19.12 21.30 0.12
C GLY A 2 -18.30 20.30 0.95
N LYS A 3 -18.75 19.92 2.16
CA LYS A 3 -18.01 19.02 3.08
C LYS A 3 -17.61 17.68 2.44
N GLY A 4 -18.33 17.23 1.40
CA GLY A 4 -17.99 16.05 0.60
C GLY A 4 -16.75 16.23 -0.29
N ASN A 5 -16.48 17.44 -0.79
CA ASN A 5 -15.38 17.69 -1.74
C ASN A 5 -14.00 17.56 -1.07
N ARG A 6 -13.90 17.96 0.21
CA ARG A 6 -12.64 17.84 0.97
C ARG A 6 -12.30 16.38 1.30
N LEU A 7 -13.29 15.56 1.64
CA LEU A 7 -13.04 14.15 1.94
C LEU A 7 -12.56 13.41 0.69
N SER A 8 -13.24 13.58 -0.45
CA SER A 8 -12.82 12.97 -1.72
C SER A 8 -11.43 13.44 -2.14
N PHE A 9 -11.11 14.72 -1.95
CA PHE A 9 -9.77 15.24 -2.23
C PHE A 9 -8.71 14.59 -1.34
N PHE A 10 -8.91 14.56 -0.02
CA PHE A 10 -7.94 13.95 0.90
C PHE A 10 -7.79 12.45 0.67
N SER A 11 -8.88 11.72 0.42
CA SER A 11 -8.80 10.29 0.12
C SER A 11 -8.02 10.02 -1.16
N MET A 12 -8.21 10.84 -2.18
CA MET A 12 -7.53 10.67 -3.46
C MET A 12 -6.04 11.03 -3.36
N VAL A 13 -5.70 12.13 -2.69
CA VAL A 13 -4.30 12.56 -2.53
C VAL A 13 -3.53 11.63 -1.60
N ILE A 14 -4.06 11.35 -0.40
CA ILE A 14 -3.35 10.53 0.59
C ILE A 14 -3.37 9.06 0.17
N GLY A 15 -4.53 8.55 -0.21
CA GLY A 15 -4.65 7.16 -0.66
C GLY A 15 -3.89 6.92 -1.97
N GLY A 16 -3.90 7.89 -2.88
CA GLY A 16 -3.09 7.85 -4.11
C GLY A 16 -1.59 7.83 -3.79
N ALA A 17 -1.10 8.75 -2.96
CA ALA A 17 0.31 8.82 -2.60
C ALA A 17 0.79 7.54 -1.89
N ALA A 18 -0.01 7.00 -0.97
CA ALA A 18 0.29 5.73 -0.30
C ALA A 18 0.36 4.57 -1.29
N GLY A 19 -0.65 4.44 -2.16
CA GLY A 19 -0.66 3.40 -3.19
C GLY A 19 0.52 3.49 -4.15
N PHE A 20 0.91 4.68 -4.58
CA PHE A 20 2.13 4.86 -5.40
C PHE A 20 3.41 4.53 -4.63
N GLY A 21 3.49 4.89 -3.35
CA GLY A 21 4.60 4.51 -2.48
C GLY A 21 4.74 2.99 -2.36
N LEU A 22 3.62 2.29 -2.18
CA LEU A 22 3.57 0.83 -2.14
C LEU A 22 4.06 0.20 -3.46
N LEU A 23 3.59 0.70 -4.61
CA LEU A 23 4.06 0.19 -5.91
C LEU A 23 5.56 0.42 -6.11
N TRP A 24 6.06 1.58 -5.67
CA TRP A 24 7.47 1.91 -5.79
C TRP A 24 8.34 0.98 -4.94
N ILE A 25 7.97 0.73 -3.69
CA ILE A 25 8.74 -0.14 -2.80
C ILE A 25 8.65 -1.61 -3.24
N THR A 26 7.49 -2.07 -3.71
CA THR A 26 7.32 -3.40 -4.32
C THR A 26 8.19 -3.55 -5.55
N ARG A 27 8.20 -2.55 -6.46
CA ARG A 27 9.04 -2.58 -7.65
C ARG A 27 10.51 -2.69 -7.29
N ARG A 28 10.97 -1.87 -6.34
CA ARG A 28 12.35 -1.89 -5.87
C ARG A 28 12.73 -3.26 -5.29
N ALA A 29 11.87 -3.84 -4.46
CA ALA A 29 12.10 -5.18 -3.89
C ALA A 29 12.22 -6.24 -4.98
N TRP A 30 11.36 -6.20 -5.98
CA TRP A 30 11.39 -7.14 -7.10
C TRP A 30 12.64 -6.96 -7.98
N ASP A 31 13.05 -5.72 -8.22
CA ASP A 31 14.25 -5.41 -9.00
C ASP A 31 15.53 -5.89 -8.26
N ASP A 32 15.62 -5.66 -6.94
CA ASP A 32 16.76 -6.10 -6.12
C ASP A 32 16.83 -7.63 -5.98
N CYS A 33 15.67 -8.30 -5.85
CA CYS A 33 15.60 -9.74 -5.64
C CYS A 33 15.44 -10.55 -6.93
N GLY A 34 15.32 -9.89 -8.08
CA GLY A 34 15.17 -10.53 -9.38
C GLY A 34 13.89 -11.36 -9.49
N VAL A 35 12.84 -10.99 -8.76
CA VAL A 35 11.54 -11.66 -8.80
C VAL A 35 11.00 -11.54 -10.22
N LYS A 36 10.60 -12.65 -10.87
CA LYS A 36 9.99 -12.63 -12.20
C LYS A 36 8.67 -13.35 -12.16
N LEU A 37 7.59 -12.61 -12.39
CA LEU A 37 6.25 -13.16 -12.47
C LEU A 37 6.06 -13.81 -13.85
N ASN A 38 5.92 -15.13 -13.90
CA ASN A 38 5.66 -15.89 -15.14
C ASN A 38 6.66 -15.63 -16.28
N GLY A 39 7.93 -15.29 -15.95
CA GLY A 39 8.98 -15.04 -16.94
C GLY A 39 8.87 -13.72 -17.72
N VAL A 40 7.85 -12.89 -17.46
CA VAL A 40 7.70 -11.54 -18.02
C VAL A 40 8.22 -10.49 -17.04
N GLY A 41 8.65 -9.34 -17.57
CA GLY A 41 9.06 -8.19 -16.75
C GLY A 41 7.91 -7.74 -15.84
N ASN A 42 8.25 -7.22 -14.66
CA ASN A 42 7.26 -7.02 -13.59
C ASN A 42 6.41 -5.74 -13.72
N GLY A 43 6.79 -4.82 -14.61
CA GLY A 43 6.11 -3.53 -14.81
C GLY A 43 4.63 -3.65 -15.18
N PRO A 44 4.25 -4.49 -16.16
CA PRO A 44 2.85 -4.73 -16.52
C PRO A 44 2.00 -5.21 -15.34
N THR A 45 2.50 -6.13 -14.51
CA THR A 45 1.72 -6.63 -13.36
C THR A 45 1.45 -5.52 -12.35
N LEU A 46 2.44 -4.67 -12.06
CA LEU A 46 2.25 -3.52 -11.19
C LEU A 46 1.27 -2.50 -11.77
N LEU A 47 1.24 -2.32 -13.10
CA LEU A 47 0.37 -1.33 -13.74
C LEU A 47 -1.07 -1.82 -13.91
N PHE A 48 -1.28 -3.07 -14.31
CA PHE A 48 -2.61 -3.61 -14.58
C PHE A 48 -3.29 -4.24 -13.38
N VAL A 49 -2.53 -4.74 -12.41
CA VAL A 49 -3.08 -5.41 -11.22
C VAL A 49 -2.72 -4.63 -9.96
N GLY A 50 -1.44 -4.28 -9.78
CA GLY A 50 -0.98 -3.54 -8.61
C GLY A 50 -1.71 -2.20 -8.45
N LEU A 51 -1.66 -1.35 -9.48
CA LEU A 51 -2.18 0.01 -9.43
C LEU A 51 -3.68 0.09 -9.13
N PRO A 52 -4.57 -0.68 -9.79
CA PRO A 52 -5.98 -0.71 -9.40
C PRO A 52 -6.19 -1.17 -7.97
N VAL A 53 -5.50 -2.24 -7.54
CA VAL A 53 -5.67 -2.81 -6.19
C VAL A 53 -5.24 -1.80 -5.13
N VAL A 54 -4.03 -1.24 -5.23
CA VAL A 54 -3.52 -0.32 -4.20
C VAL A 54 -4.33 0.97 -4.13
N LEU A 55 -4.82 1.49 -5.27
CA LEU A 55 -5.65 2.69 -5.28
C LEU A 55 -7.02 2.43 -4.64
N VAL A 56 -7.68 1.33 -5.01
CA VAL A 56 -8.98 0.97 -4.43
C VAL A 56 -8.84 0.74 -2.92
N VAL A 57 -7.86 -0.07 -2.51
CA VAL A 57 -7.63 -0.35 -1.08
C VAL A 57 -7.38 0.94 -0.31
N ASN A 58 -6.41 1.75 -0.71
CA ASN A 58 -6.01 2.93 0.05
C ASN A 58 -7.08 4.04 0.07
N ILE A 59 -7.72 4.32 -1.07
CA ILE A 59 -8.76 5.36 -1.16
C ILE A 59 -10.00 4.96 -0.36
N VAL A 60 -10.43 3.69 -0.49
CA VAL A 60 -11.61 3.19 0.24
C VAL A 60 -11.31 3.11 1.73
N LEU A 61 -10.16 2.57 2.12
CA LEU A 61 -9.77 2.43 3.52
C LEU A 61 -9.68 3.79 4.21
N PHE A 62 -9.03 4.77 3.58
CA PHE A 62 -9.01 6.15 4.08
C PHE A 62 -10.43 6.67 4.30
N SER A 63 -11.28 6.53 3.28
CA SER A 63 -12.65 7.04 3.30
C SER A 63 -13.51 6.41 4.40
N VAL A 64 -13.38 5.10 4.60
CA VAL A 64 -14.11 4.34 5.62
C VAL A 64 -13.65 4.75 7.01
N VAL A 65 -12.35 4.67 7.29
CA VAL A 65 -11.79 4.96 8.62
C VAL A 65 -12.05 6.41 9.00
N TRP A 66 -11.86 7.34 8.05
CA TRP A 66 -12.16 8.75 8.26
C TRP A 66 -13.62 8.98 8.68
N ARG A 67 -14.58 8.37 7.98
CA ARG A 67 -16.01 8.53 8.30
C ARG A 67 -16.38 7.90 9.63
N VAL A 68 -15.85 6.71 9.91
CA VAL A 68 -16.10 5.98 11.17
C VAL A 68 -15.60 6.78 12.36
N MET A 69 -14.34 7.23 12.32
CA MET A 69 -13.76 8.01 13.41
C MET A 69 -14.43 9.36 13.60
N LYS A 70 -14.82 10.02 12.50
CA LYS A 70 -15.51 11.31 12.57
C LYS A 70 -16.94 11.18 13.12
N LYS A 71 -17.64 10.07 12.85
CA LYS A 71 -18.96 9.77 13.44
C LYS A 71 -18.88 9.35 14.90
N GLY A 72 -17.86 8.57 15.27
CA GLY A 72 -17.66 8.03 16.62
C GLY A 72 -17.14 9.03 17.66
N GLY A 73 -17.27 10.34 17.43
CA GLY A 73 -16.83 11.36 18.38
C GLY A 73 -15.32 11.62 18.40
N GLY A 74 -14.55 11.15 17.41
CA GLY A 74 -13.09 11.27 17.30
C GLY A 74 -12.53 12.69 17.15
N GLY A 75 -13.23 13.74 17.59
CA GLY A 75 -12.68 15.09 17.71
C GLY A 75 -12.31 15.78 16.39
N LYS A 76 -11.43 16.79 16.51
CA LYS A 76 -10.94 17.63 15.41
C LYS A 76 -10.14 16.80 14.39
N PHE A 77 -10.15 17.26 13.13
CA PHE A 77 -9.55 16.70 11.90
C PHE A 77 -8.34 15.74 12.05
N LEU A 78 -7.43 15.98 12.99
CA LEU A 78 -6.21 15.20 13.20
C LEU A 78 -6.45 13.75 13.63
N MET A 79 -7.39 13.48 14.54
CA MET A 79 -7.62 12.12 15.04
C MET A 79 -8.10 11.17 13.93
N PRO A 80 -9.15 11.53 13.14
CA PRO A 80 -9.55 10.73 11.98
C PRO A 80 -8.45 10.59 10.92
N LEU A 81 -7.58 11.61 10.77
CA LEU A 81 -6.45 11.55 9.87
C LEU A 81 -5.44 10.48 10.32
N ILE A 82 -5.01 10.56 11.58
CA ILE A 82 -4.03 9.62 12.14
C ILE A 82 -4.57 8.19 12.06
N GLY A 83 -5.82 7.96 12.44
CA GLY A 83 -6.39 6.62 12.34
C GLY A 83 -6.46 6.09 10.90
N ALA A 84 -6.80 6.94 9.93
CA ALA A 84 -6.78 6.57 8.52
C ALA A 84 -5.37 6.26 8.01
N LEU A 85 -4.36 7.03 8.42
CA LEU A 85 -2.96 6.80 8.07
C LEU A 85 -2.41 5.51 8.67
N VAL A 86 -2.74 5.21 9.93
CA VAL A 86 -2.35 3.96 10.59
C VAL A 86 -3.00 2.77 9.89
N ALA A 87 -4.28 2.87 9.53
CA ALA A 87 -4.97 1.80 8.80
C ALA A 87 -4.33 1.55 7.42
N ILE A 88 -4.02 2.62 6.68
CA ILE A 88 -3.27 2.55 5.41
C ILE A 88 -1.93 1.86 5.63
N ALA A 89 -1.14 2.29 6.61
CA ALA A 89 0.19 1.72 6.84
C ALA A 89 0.13 0.21 7.13
N ILE A 90 -0.84 -0.24 7.93
CA ILE A 90 -1.04 -1.67 8.21
C ILE A 90 -1.46 -2.43 6.94
N ALA A 91 -2.38 -1.87 6.15
CA ALA A 91 -2.83 -2.50 4.92
C ALA A 91 -1.70 -2.59 3.87
N ASP A 92 -0.92 -1.52 3.70
CA ASP A 92 0.22 -1.50 2.79
C ASP A 92 1.32 -2.46 3.24
N LEU A 93 1.51 -2.61 4.56
CA LEU A 93 2.43 -3.60 5.10
C LEU A 93 2.01 -5.03 4.73
N ALA A 94 0.73 -5.35 4.93
CA ALA A 94 0.18 -6.66 4.58
C ALA A 94 0.18 -6.91 3.05
N LEU A 95 -0.06 -5.87 2.25
CA LEU A 95 0.03 -5.97 0.80
C LEU A 95 1.48 -6.15 0.33
N PHE A 96 2.43 -5.48 0.96
CA PHE A 96 3.85 -5.64 0.65
C PHE A 96 4.36 -7.01 1.07
N SER A 97 4.00 -7.51 2.25
CA SER A 97 4.39 -8.86 2.69
C SER A 97 3.85 -9.93 1.73
N TRP A 98 2.60 -9.79 1.30
CA TRP A 98 1.99 -10.73 0.36
C TRP A 98 2.53 -10.64 -1.09
N ALA A 99 2.63 -9.43 -1.64
CA ALA A 99 2.94 -9.22 -3.06
C ALA A 99 4.38 -8.74 -3.32
N GLY A 100 4.96 -7.99 -2.39
CA GLY A 100 6.34 -7.49 -2.46
C GLY A 100 7.39 -8.57 -2.22
N THR A 101 7.10 -9.52 -1.32
CA THR A 101 8.00 -10.62 -0.95
C THR A 101 7.34 -11.99 -1.19
N PRO A 102 6.99 -12.34 -2.44
CA PRO A 102 6.21 -13.55 -2.71
C PRO A 102 7.03 -14.81 -2.45
N ALA A 103 6.83 -15.46 -1.30
CA ALA A 103 7.62 -16.62 -0.85
C ALA A 103 7.60 -17.84 -1.80
N THR A 104 6.58 -17.94 -2.65
CA THR A 104 6.39 -19.07 -3.58
C THR A 104 7.07 -18.88 -4.94
N MET A 105 7.63 -17.69 -5.22
CA MET A 105 8.35 -17.41 -6.46
C MET A 105 9.80 -17.86 -6.33
N ALA A 106 10.35 -18.47 -7.38
CA ALA A 106 11.77 -18.81 -7.43
C ALA A 106 12.61 -17.54 -7.32
N ALA A 107 13.43 -17.46 -6.25
CA ALA A 107 14.27 -16.31 -5.97
C ALA A 107 15.70 -16.56 -6.49
N PRO A 108 16.17 -15.81 -7.50
CA PRO A 108 17.54 -15.98 -8.01
C PRO A 108 18.59 -15.27 -7.14
N ILE A 109 18.20 -14.28 -6.32
CA ILE A 109 19.15 -13.38 -5.61
C ILE A 109 18.90 -13.33 -4.10
N CYS A 110 17.66 -13.08 -3.66
CA CYS A 110 17.34 -12.91 -2.24
C CYS A 110 16.74 -14.17 -1.61
N PRO A 111 17.13 -14.55 -0.39
CA PRO A 111 16.39 -15.56 0.37
C PRO A 111 14.95 -15.06 0.64
N ALA A 112 13.95 -15.92 0.40
CA ALA A 112 12.53 -15.62 0.58
C ALA A 112 12.00 -14.38 -0.19
N ASN A 113 12.71 -13.89 -1.22
CA ASN A 113 12.38 -12.66 -1.95
C ASN A 113 12.38 -11.39 -1.07
N VAL A 114 13.09 -11.40 0.06
CA VAL A 114 13.20 -10.25 0.96
C VAL A 114 14.47 -9.46 0.64
N PRO A 115 14.37 -8.16 0.31
CA PRO A 115 15.55 -7.36 -0.01
C PRO A 115 16.35 -7.02 1.25
N PRO A 116 17.68 -6.83 1.15
CA PRO A 116 18.57 -6.65 2.31
C PRO A 116 18.35 -5.33 3.08
N TRP A 117 17.63 -4.37 2.48
CA TRP A 117 17.24 -3.13 3.15
C TRP A 117 15.90 -3.25 3.89
N TRP A 118 15.18 -4.36 3.74
CA TRP A 118 13.94 -4.59 4.49
C TRP A 118 14.26 -4.89 5.96
N PRO A 119 13.57 -4.27 6.92
CA PRO A 119 13.86 -4.52 8.33
C PRO A 119 13.37 -5.90 8.78
N GLU A 120 14.23 -6.66 9.47
CA GLU A 120 13.92 -8.01 9.94
C GLU A 120 12.76 -8.08 10.96
N TRP A 121 12.47 -6.97 11.65
CA TRP A 121 11.38 -6.89 12.62
C TRP A 121 10.00 -6.67 11.98
N ILE A 122 9.94 -6.40 10.68
CA ILE A 122 8.69 -6.21 9.94
C ILE A 122 8.28 -7.52 9.26
N PRO A 123 7.05 -8.00 9.44
CA PRO A 123 6.56 -9.22 8.79
C PRO A 123 6.68 -9.16 7.26
N THR A 124 7.10 -10.28 6.68
CA THR A 124 7.15 -10.57 5.24
C THR A 124 6.30 -11.78 4.92
#